data_AF-A0A3P7W971-F1
#
_entry.id   AF-A0A3P7W971-F1
#
_cell.length_a   1.000
_cell.length_b   1.000
_cell.length_c   1.000
_cell.angle_alpha   90.00
_cell.angle_beta   90.00
_cell.angle_gamma   90.00
#
_symmetry.space_group_name_H-M   'P 1'
#
loop_
_entity.id
_entity.type
_entity.pdbx_description
1 polymer ?
#
loop_
_entity_poly.entity_id
_entity_poly.type
_entity_poly.pdbx_seq_one_letter_code
_entity_poly.pdbx_strand_id
1 'polypeptide(L)'
;MREARNRILKALYCYILTHTPEEAPTRYGNILLLAPALKALAQVLIENMTLTKFFGFAEVDSLLSEFILDSPTDEVTTRPLLRSALRSATTATTCPDIDTQQHVMTIL
;
A
#
# COMPACT_ATOMS: atom_id res chain seq x y z
N MET A 1 -8.84 -4.41 -11.73
CA MET A 1 -7.50 -3.91 -11.37
C MET A 1 -6.97 -2.82 -12.30
N ARG A 2 -7.08 -2.98 -13.62
CA ARG A 2 -6.60 -1.98 -14.60
C ARG A 2 -7.23 -0.59 -14.43
N GLU A 3 -8.54 -0.52 -14.24
CA GLU A 3 -9.28 0.74 -14.04
C GLU A 3 -8.85 1.47 -12.78
N ALA A 4 -8.66 0.76 -11.66
CA ALA A 4 -8.18 1.35 -10.41
C ALA A 4 -6.77 1.93 -10.58
N ARG A 5 -5.87 1.15 -11.17
CA ARG A 5 -4.51 1.62 -11.51
C ARG A 5 -4.55 2.86 -12.40
N ASN A 6 -5.34 2.85 -13.47
CA ASN A 6 -5.43 3.98 -14.38
C ASN A 6 -6.03 5.23 -13.71
N ARG A 7 -6.96 5.07 -12.75
CA ARG A 7 -7.46 6.18 -11.92
C ARG A 7 -6.36 6.79 -11.06
N ILE A 8 -5.55 5.96 -10.39
CA ILE A 8 -4.43 6.43 -9.56
C ILE A 8 -3.39 7.16 -10.43
N LEU A 9 -3.04 6.59 -11.58
CA LEU A 9 -2.09 7.20 -12.53
C LEU A 9 -2.55 8.58 -13.00
N LYS A 10 -3.83 8.71 -13.36
CA LYS A 10 -4.43 10.00 -13.73
C LYS A 10 -4.42 10.99 -12.57
N ALA A 11 -4.81 10.56 -11.37
CA ALA A 11 -4.81 11.42 -10.18
C ALA A 11 -3.40 11.93 -9.85
N LEU A 12 -2.40 11.05 -9.91
CA LEU A 12 -0.99 11.40 -9.71
C LEU A 12 -0.52 12.43 -10.75
N TYR A 13 -0.84 12.21 -12.02
CA TYR A 13 -0.50 13.16 -13.08
C TYR A 13 -1.16 14.53 -12.87
N CYS A 14 -2.46 14.55 -12.52
CA CYS A 14 -3.17 15.80 -12.19
C CYS A 14 -2.51 16.54 -11.03
N TYR A 15 -2.12 15.83 -9.96
CA TYR A 15 -1.43 16.42 -8.82
C TYR A 15 -0.11 17.09 -9.22
N ILE A 16 0.71 16.40 -10.02
CA ILE A 16 1.98 16.93 -10.51
C ILE A 16 1.75 18.15 -11.41
N LEU A 17 0.74 18.09 -12.29
CA LEU A 17 0.40 19.18 -13.17
C LEU A 17 0.00 20.45 -12.40
N THR A 18 -0.70 20.30 -11.27
CA THR A 18 -1.10 21.42 -10.42
C THR A 18 0.09 22.08 -9.70
N HIS A 19 1.17 21.36 -9.43
CA HIS A 19 2.28 21.87 -8.61
C HIS A 19 3.57 22.17 -9.40
N THR A 20 3.83 21.42 -10.48
CA THR A 20 5.02 21.57 -11.32
C THR A 20 4.65 21.35 -12.78
N PRO A 21 3.92 22.30 -13.42
CA PRO A 21 3.36 22.11 -14.75
C PRO A 21 4.41 21.99 -15.85
N GLU A 22 5.50 22.76 -15.77
CA GLU A 22 6.56 22.82 -16.78
C GLU A 22 7.31 21.49 -16.92
N GLU A 23 7.52 20.79 -15.80
CA GLU A 23 8.22 19.49 -15.76
C GLU A 23 7.26 18.30 -15.65
N ALA A 24 5.95 18.52 -15.73
CA ALA A 24 4.97 17.51 -15.35
C ALA A 24 5.13 16.16 -16.09
N PRO A 25 5.33 16.11 -17.42
CA PRO A 25 5.54 14.84 -18.12
C PRO A 25 6.80 14.11 -17.65
N THR A 26 7.90 14.85 -17.46
CA THR A 26 9.20 14.30 -17.06
C THR A 26 9.18 13.81 -15.62
N ARG A 27 8.66 14.60 -14.67
CA ARG A 27 8.54 14.18 -13.26
C ARG A 27 7.62 12.98 -13.10
N TYR A 28 6.49 12.98 -13.80
CA TYR A 28 5.57 11.85 -13.79
C TYR A 28 6.26 10.58 -14.33
N GLY A 29 6.95 10.66 -15.46
CA GLY A 29 7.74 9.56 -16.01
C GLY A 29 8.78 9.04 -15.03
N ASN A 30 9.57 9.91 -14.41
CA ASN A 30 10.61 9.54 -13.44
C ASN A 30 10.03 8.82 -12.21
N ILE A 31 8.87 9.25 -11.71
CA ILE A 31 8.18 8.56 -10.60
C ILE A 31 7.73 7.16 -11.04
N LEU A 32 7.19 7.01 -12.25
CA LEU A 32 6.76 5.70 -12.74
C LEU A 32 7.93 4.73 -12.99
N LEU A 33 9.10 5.25 -13.35
CA LEU A 33 10.33 4.46 -13.53
C LEU A 33 10.86 3.86 -12.22
N LEU A 34 10.40 4.35 -11.06
CA LEU A 34 10.73 3.74 -9.77
C LEU A 34 10.04 2.39 -9.57
N ALA A 35 8.87 2.15 -10.17
CA ALA A 35 8.12 0.91 -9.91
C ALA A 35 8.87 -0.36 -10.38
N PRO A 36 9.48 -0.41 -11.57
CA PRO A 36 10.35 -1.51 -11.96
C PRO A 36 11.56 -1.70 -11.04
N ALA A 37 12.24 -0.61 -10.66
CA ALA A 37 13.40 -0.67 -9.78
C ALA A 37 13.04 -1.20 -8.39
N LEU A 38 11.93 -0.71 -7.83
CA LEU A 38 11.40 -1.15 -6.54
C LEU A 38 10.99 -2.62 -6.57
N LYS A 39 10.38 -3.09 -7.68
CA LYS A 39 10.06 -4.52 -7.86
C LYS A 39 11.32 -5.38 -7.82
N ALA A 40 12.36 -5.00 -8.54
CA ALA A 40 13.63 -5.74 -8.55
C ALA A 40 14.28 -5.79 -7.16
N LEU A 41 14.31 -4.64 -6.47
CA LEU A 41 14.86 -4.57 -5.11
C LEU A 41 14.06 -5.41 -4.11
N ALA A 42 12.72 -5.34 -4.17
CA ALA A 42 11.86 -6.16 -3.33
C ALA A 42 12.09 -7.66 -3.57
N GLN A 43 12.27 -8.06 -4.82
CA GLN A 43 12.58 -9.44 -5.17
C GLN A 43 13.91 -9.92 -4.57
N VAL A 44 14.97 -9.12 -4.68
CA VAL A 44 16.27 -9.42 -4.05
C VAL A 44 16.13 -9.57 -2.53
N LEU A 45 15.35 -8.71 -1.89
CA LEU A 45 15.10 -8.79 -0.44
C LEU A 45 14.33 -10.07 -0.06
N ILE A 46 13.31 -10.44 -0.85
CA ILE A 46 12.58 -11.70 -0.66
C ILE A 46 13.55 -12.88 -0.76
N GLU A 47 14.38 -12.94 -1.81
CA GLU A 47 15.35 -14.01 -2.02
C GLU A 47 16.36 -14.10 -0.88
N ASN A 48 16.95 -12.97 -0.47
CA ASN A 48 17.91 -12.94 0.63
C ASN A 48 17.29 -13.43 1.93
N MET A 49 16.07 -12.97 2.26
CA MET A 49 15.39 -13.40 3.48
C MET A 49 14.98 -14.87 3.45
N THR A 50 14.58 -15.36 2.28
CA THR A 50 14.31 -16.77 2.05
C THR A 50 15.55 -17.61 2.40
N LEU A 51 16.73 -17.21 1.89
CA LEU A 51 17.99 -17.89 2.19
C LEU A 51 18.38 -17.80 3.67
N THR A 52 18.25 -16.63 4.29
CA THR A 52 18.53 -16.45 5.73
C THR A 52 17.68 -17.40 6.59
N LYS A 53 16.39 -17.57 6.26
CA LYS A 53 15.51 -18.53 6.92
C LYS A 53 15.95 -19.97 6.67
N PHE A 54 16.24 -20.32 5.41
CA PHE A 54 16.64 -21.68 5.04
C PHE A 54 17.94 -22.14 5.72
N PHE A 55 18.91 -21.25 5.89
CA PHE A 55 20.18 -21.57 6.56
C PHE A 55 20.13 -21.43 8.09
N GLY A 56 19.00 -20.97 8.66
CA GLY A 56 18.85 -20.79 10.10
C GLY A 56 19.71 -19.66 10.69
N PHE A 57 20.13 -18.69 9.86
CA PHE A 57 20.95 -17.56 10.31
C PHE A 57 20.16 -16.56 11.17
N ALA A 58 18.83 -16.52 11.01
CA ALA A 58 17.94 -15.71 11.83
C ALA A 58 16.57 -16.39 11.98
N GLU A 59 15.95 -16.24 13.14
CA GLU A 59 14.57 -16.65 13.37
C GLU A 59 13.63 -15.63 12.70
N VAL A 60 12.81 -16.12 11.75
CA VAL A 60 11.84 -15.29 11.03
C VAL A 60 10.47 -15.51 11.65
N ASP A 61 9.88 -14.43 12.18
CA ASP A 61 8.54 -14.48 12.75
C ASP A 61 7.50 -14.99 11.75
N SER A 62 6.47 -15.67 12.26
CA SER A 62 5.45 -16.34 11.45
C SER A 62 4.67 -15.36 10.57
N LEU A 63 4.41 -14.14 11.04
CA LEU A 63 3.72 -13.11 10.25
C LEU A 63 4.57 -12.63 9.07
N LEU A 64 5.87 -12.47 9.30
CA LEU A 64 6.82 -11.98 8.31
C LEU A 64 7.09 -13.06 7.24
N SER A 65 7.15 -14.33 7.67
CA SER A 65 7.19 -15.48 6.78
C SER A 65 5.95 -15.54 5.87
N GLU A 66 4.76 -15.43 6.45
CA GLU A 66 3.49 -15.44 5.70
C GLU A 66 3.39 -14.27 4.71
N PHE A 67 3.96 -13.11 5.06
CA PHE A 67 3.95 -11.93 4.19
C PHE A 67 4.90 -12.04 3.01
N ILE A 68 6.14 -12.45 3.27
CA ILE A 68 7.26 -12.29 2.34
C ILE A 68 7.62 -13.59 1.63
N LEU A 69 7.43 -14.74 2.29
CA LEU A 69 7.93 -16.04 1.82
C LEU A 69 6.84 -16.93 1.23
N ASP A 70 5.56 -16.75 1.61
CA ASP A 70 4.47 -17.51 1.01
C ASP A 70 4.17 -17.01 -0.42
N SER A 71 4.03 -17.95 -1.36
CA SER A 71 3.75 -17.63 -2.75
C SER A 71 2.36 -16.97 -2.91
N PRO A 72 2.20 -15.94 -3.76
CA PRO A 72 0.90 -15.35 -4.06
C PRO A 72 -0.05 -16.28 -4.83
N THR A 73 0.40 -17.47 -5.26
CA THR A 73 -0.43 -18.45 -5.98
C THR A 73 -1.41 -19.20 -5.09
N ASP A 74 -1.17 -19.26 -3.77
CA ASP A 74 -2.16 -19.78 -2.83
C ASP A 74 -3.12 -18.66 -2.47
N GLU A 75 -4.17 -18.58 -3.28
CA GLU A 75 -5.38 -17.78 -3.13
C GLU A 75 -5.66 -17.41 -1.67
N VAL A 76 -5.47 -16.12 -1.34
CA VAL A 76 -6.19 -15.20 -0.42
C VAL A 76 -6.69 -15.74 0.94
N THR A 77 -7.10 -16.99 1.07
CA THR A 77 -7.57 -17.76 2.23
C THR A 77 -6.44 -18.22 3.18
N THR A 78 -5.19 -18.34 2.74
CA THR A 78 -4.08 -18.94 3.52
C THR A 78 -3.27 -17.97 4.40
N ARG A 79 -3.65 -16.69 4.46
CA ARG A 79 -2.90 -15.67 5.22
C ARG A 79 -3.66 -15.12 6.46
N PRO A 80 -3.85 -15.94 7.51
CA PRO A 80 -4.66 -15.56 8.67
C PRO A 80 -3.99 -14.50 9.56
N LEU A 81 -2.67 -14.54 9.73
CA LEU A 81 -1.97 -13.63 10.63
C LEU A 81 -1.95 -12.21 10.04
N LEU A 82 -1.69 -12.09 8.74
CA LEU A 82 -1.72 -10.79 8.06
C LEU A 82 -3.10 -10.16 8.06
N ARG A 83 -4.14 -10.95 7.82
CA ARG A 83 -5.51 -10.45 7.85
C ARG A 83 -5.89 -9.94 9.24
N SER A 84 -5.50 -10.66 10.29
CA SER A 84 -5.74 -10.26 11.68
C SER A 84 -5.04 -8.93 11.99
N ALA A 85 -3.77 -8.79 11.60
CA ALA A 85 -2.99 -7.57 11.81
C ALA A 85 -3.59 -6.36 11.06
N LEU A 86 -3.91 -6.53 9.77
CA LEU A 86 -4.47 -5.43 8.95
C LEU A 86 -5.84 -4.97 9.46
N ARG A 87 -6.70 -5.88 9.94
CA ARG A 87 -8.02 -5.51 10.50
C ARG A 87 -7.89 -4.71 11.79
N SER A 88 -6.89 -5.02 12.61
CA SER A 88 -6.61 -4.29 13.85
C SER A 88 -6.09 -2.87 13.59
N ALA A 89 -5.42 -2.64 12.46
CA ALA A 89 -4.96 -1.31 12.06
C ALA A 89 -6.12 -0.40 11.58
N THR A 90 -7.11 -0.96 10.87
CA THR A 90 -8.24 -0.18 10.33
C THR A 90 -9.13 0.42 11.43
N THR A 91 -9.18 -0.19 12.61
CA THR A 91 -9.93 0.35 13.76
C THR A 91 -9.25 1.54 14.44
N ALA A 92 -8.00 1.87 14.11
CA ALA A 92 -7.25 2.98 14.70
C ALA A 92 -7.29 4.30 13.90
N THR A 93 -7.79 4.29 12.65
CA THR A 93 -7.73 5.46 11.74
C THR A 93 -9.10 6.01 11.34
N THR A 94 -10.15 5.75 12.12
CA THR A 94 -11.39 6.52 11.98
C THR A 94 -11.21 7.84 12.70
N CYS A 95 -10.73 8.87 11.99
CA CYS A 95 -10.98 10.24 12.42
C CYS A 95 -12.49 10.39 12.56
N PRO A 96 -13.03 10.80 13.73
CA PRO A 96 -14.44 11.08 13.83
C PRO A 96 -14.76 12.28 12.94
N ASP A 97 -15.58 12.03 11.92
CA ASP A 97 -16.33 13.03 11.18
C ASP A 97 -17.12 13.87 12.20
N ILE A 98 -16.77 15.15 12.35
CA ILE A 98 -17.61 16.13 13.06
C ILE A 98 -18.23 17.03 11.99
N ASP A 99 -19.17 16.45 11.24
CA ASP A 99 -20.25 17.20 10.60
C ASP A 99 -21.43 17.21 11.59
N THR A 100 -21.45 18.19 12.49
CA THR A 100 -22.64 18.48 13.31
C THR A 100 -23.72 19.12 12.46
N GLN A 101 -24.66 18.25 12.11
CA GLN A 101 -25.99 18.43 11.57
C GLN A 101 -26.72 19.73 11.98
N GLN A 102 -27.22 20.40 10.95
CA GLN A 102 -28.18 21.50 10.94
C GLN A 102 -29.61 20.97 11.23
N HIS A 103 -30.29 21.42 12.30
CA HIS A 103 -31.78 21.54 12.31
C HIS A 103 -32.39 22.42 13.42
N VAL A 104 -32.81 23.64 13.02
CA VAL A 104 -34.16 24.25 13.12
C VAL A 104 -34.87 24.53 14.48
N MET A 105 -35.31 25.80 14.56
CA MET A 105 -36.49 26.43 15.22
C MET A 105 -36.38 27.14 16.60
N THR A 106 -36.55 28.48 16.52
CA THR A 106 -37.46 29.39 17.26
C THR A 106 -37.62 29.17 18.77
N ILE A 107 -37.53 30.19 19.62
CA ILE A 107 -38.65 31.05 20.03
C ILE A 107 -38.15 32.21 20.92
N LEU A 108 -38.68 33.41 20.62
CA LEU A 108 -38.81 34.67 21.39
C LEU A 108 -37.57 35.33 21.99
#